data_AF-A0A349GC68-F1
#
_entry.id   AF-A0A349GC68-F1
#
_cell.length_a   1.000
_cell.length_b   1.000
_cell.length_c   1.000
_cell.angle_alpha   90.00
_cell.angle_beta   90.00
_cell.angle_gamma   90.00
#
_symmetry.space_group_name_H-M   'P 1'
#
loop_
_entity.id
_entity.type
_entity.pdbx_description
1 polymer ?
#
loop_
_entity_poly.entity_id
_entity_poly.type
_entity_poly.pdbx_seq_one_letter_code
_entity_poly.pdbx_strand_id
1 'polypeptide(L)'
;MFEMFIKSIHIDDAKRIVVNVQESIAEHFLSEDSRKMLKEMTSKALGADFIKLEAAKTSFRVTVAEGTEEASKVKIEEEIKKTIDMAMSFMSQGEK
;
A
#
# COMPACT_ATOMS: atom_id res chain seq x y z
N MET A 1 5.46 -12.65 -6.82
CA MET A 1 4.20 -12.74 -6.06
C MET A 1 3.69 -11.36 -5.66
N PHE A 2 4.49 -10.54 -4.97
CA PHE A 2 4.23 -9.10 -4.81
C PHE A 2 3.89 -8.38 -6.13
N GLU A 3 4.61 -8.71 -7.21
CA GLU A 3 4.42 -8.14 -8.56
C GLU A 3 3.08 -8.50 -9.24
N MET A 4 2.39 -9.53 -8.72
CA MET A 4 1.04 -9.89 -9.19
C MET A 4 -0.02 -8.91 -8.69
N PHE A 5 0.31 -8.14 -7.65
CA PHE A 5 -0.60 -7.16 -7.06
C PHE A 5 -0.10 -5.73 -7.25
N ILE A 6 1.20 -5.52 -7.08
CA ILE A 6 1.85 -4.21 -7.16
C ILE A 6 2.64 -4.12 -8.46
N LYS A 7 2.32 -3.13 -9.28
CA LYS A 7 3.02 -2.83 -10.53
C LYS A 7 4.35 -2.11 -10.27
N SER A 8 4.37 -1.18 -9.30
CA SER A 8 5.60 -0.44 -8.96
C SER A 8 5.44 0.33 -7.64
N ILE A 9 6.54 0.52 -6.91
CA ILE A 9 6.63 1.47 -5.79
C ILE A 9 7.82 2.41 -6.01
N HIS A 10 7.59 3.72 -5.95
CA HIS A 10 8.62 4.74 -6.12
C HIS A 10 8.27 6.00 -5.35
N ILE A 11 9.24 6.90 -5.21
CA ILE A 11 9.03 8.26 -4.68
C ILE A 11 8.92 9.21 -5.87
N ASP A 12 7.90 10.05 -5.92
CA ASP A 12 7.74 11.06 -6.97
C ASP A 12 8.56 12.33 -6.69
N ASP A 13 8.57 13.26 -7.66
CA ASP A 13 9.29 14.54 -7.53
C ASP A 13 8.81 15.38 -6.34
N ALA A 14 7.57 15.16 -5.88
CA ALA A 14 6.98 15.81 -4.72
C ALA A 14 7.27 15.05 -3.40
N LYS A 15 8.23 14.12 -3.40
CA LYS A 15 8.65 13.34 -2.23
C LYS A 15 7.54 12.46 -1.63
N ARG A 16 6.55 12.07 -2.44
CA ARG A 16 5.47 11.17 -2.03
C ARG A 16 5.75 9.76 -2.49
N ILE A 17 5.38 8.79 -1.65
CA ILE A 17 5.47 7.38 -2.00
C ILE A 17 4.27 7.03 -2.87
N VAL A 18 4.54 6.62 -4.11
CA VAL A 18 3.53 6.22 -5.09
C VAL A 18 3.56 4.70 -5.22
N VAL A 19 2.42 4.07 -4.96
CA VAL A 19 2.21 2.64 -5.20
C VAL A 19 1.22 2.48 -6.32
N ASN A 20 1.66 1.86 -7.41
CA ASN A 20 0.78 1.49 -8.52
C ASN A 20 0.38 0.02 -8.36
N VAL A 21 -0.91 -0.26 -8.44
CA VAL A 21 -1.47 -1.62 -8.36
C VAL A 21 -1.83 -2.14 -9.76
N GLN A 22 -1.93 -3.45 -9.90
CA GLN A 22 -2.42 -4.08 -11.12
C GLN A 22 -3.90 -3.75 -11.35
N GLU A 23 -4.32 -3.62 -12.60
CA GLU A 23 -5.71 -3.32 -12.95
C GLU A 23 -6.67 -4.42 -12.49
N SER A 24 -6.21 -5.68 -12.53
CA SER A 24 -6.98 -6.86 -12.09
C SER A 24 -7.46 -6.79 -10.64
N ILE A 25 -6.79 -6.00 -9.79
CA ILE A 25 -7.16 -5.83 -8.38
C ILE A 25 -7.62 -4.41 -8.06
N ALA A 26 -7.49 -3.48 -9.00
CA ALA A 26 -7.78 -2.06 -8.80
C ALA A 26 -9.22 -1.82 -8.31
N GLU A 27 -10.18 -2.58 -8.84
CA GLU A 27 -11.59 -2.48 -8.46
C GLU A 27 -11.82 -2.82 -6.97
N HIS A 28 -11.02 -3.72 -6.40
CA HIS A 28 -11.09 -4.04 -4.98
C HIS A 28 -10.56 -2.93 -4.09
N PHE A 29 -9.69 -2.03 -4.59
CA PHE A 29 -9.16 -0.89 -3.83
C PHE A 29 -9.99 0.39 -3.97
N LEU A 30 -10.98 0.39 -4.87
CA LEU A 30 -11.81 1.56 -5.14
C LEU A 30 -12.98 1.74 -4.18
N SER A 31 -13.37 0.70 -3.45
CA SER A 31 -14.43 0.79 -2.44
C SER A 31 -14.02 1.69 -1.27
N GLU A 32 -15.01 2.31 -0.61
CA GLU A 32 -14.75 3.17 0.55
C GLU A 32 -14.10 2.38 1.70
N ASP A 33 -14.53 1.14 1.93
CA ASP A 33 -13.95 0.25 2.94
C ASP A 33 -12.47 -0.01 2.68
N SER A 34 -12.10 -0.31 1.43
CA SER A 34 -10.70 -0.56 1.07
C SER A 34 -9.85 0.69 1.20
N ARG A 35 -10.37 1.87 0.87
CA ARG A 35 -9.66 3.15 1.09
C ARG A 35 -9.44 3.43 2.56
N LYS A 36 -10.44 3.15 3.41
CA LYS A 36 -10.34 3.30 4.85
C LYS A 36 -9.30 2.33 5.42
N MET A 37 -9.36 1.07 5.01
CA MET A 37 -8.39 0.04 5.41
C MET A 37 -6.97 0.42 4.98
N LEU A 38 -6.76 0.85 3.74
CA LEU A 38 -5.46 1.34 3.25
C LEU A 38 -4.93 2.49 4.10
N LYS A 39 -5.78 3.47 4.41
CA LYS A 39 -5.40 4.60 5.26
C LYS A 39 -5.03 4.16 6.68
N GLU A 40 -5.81 3.27 7.29
CA GLU A 40 -5.53 2.75 8.62
C GLU A 40 -4.22 1.94 8.65
N MET A 41 -4.00 1.04 7.70
CA MET A 41 -2.76 0.27 7.61
C MET A 41 -1.55 1.19 7.39
N THR A 42 -1.64 2.12 6.44
CA THR A 42 -0.55 3.05 6.12
C THR A 42 -0.24 3.96 7.31
N SER A 43 -1.28 4.50 7.96
CA SER A 43 -1.11 5.35 9.14
C SER A 43 -0.52 4.58 10.32
N LYS A 44 -0.89 3.30 10.50
CA LYS A 44 -0.35 2.46 11.56
C LYS A 44 1.11 2.08 11.29
N ALA A 45 1.46 1.77 10.04
CA ALA A 45 2.82 1.40 9.64
C ALA A 45 3.80 2.57 9.76
N LEU A 46 3.35 3.78 9.41
CA LEU A 46 4.19 4.98 9.41
C LEU A 46 4.13 5.79 10.70
N GLY A 47 3.06 5.65 11.50
CA GLY A 47 2.91 6.37 12.76
C GLY A 47 2.93 7.88 12.56
N ALA A 48 3.83 8.57 13.26
CA ALA A 48 3.98 10.02 13.18
C ALA A 48 4.50 10.52 11.83
N ASP A 49 5.13 9.64 11.03
CA ASP A 49 5.65 9.99 9.70
C ASP A 49 4.52 10.15 8.68
N PHE A 50 3.31 9.67 8.97
CA PHE A 50 2.16 9.75 8.06
C PHE A 50 1.52 11.14 8.04
N ILE A 51 1.43 11.74 6.86
CA ILE A 51 0.75 13.03 6.67
C ILE A 51 -0.59 12.83 5.95
N LYS A 52 -0.58 12.16 4.78
CA LYS A 52 -1.76 12.06 3.92
C LYS A 52 -1.71 10.81 3.07
N LEU A 53 -2.89 10.23 2.80
CA LEU A 53 -3.08 9.21 1.77
C LEU A 53 -4.09 9.72 0.73
N GLU A 54 -3.75 9.55 -0.54
CA GLU A 54 -4.60 9.84 -1.68
C GLU A 54 -4.74 8.57 -2.52
N ALA A 55 -5.98 8.12 -2.74
CA ALA A 55 -6.25 6.94 -3.56
C ALA A 55 -6.81 7.36 -4.93
N ALA A 56 -6.21 6.83 -5.99
CA ALA A 56 -6.67 6.90 -7.37
C ALA A 56 -7.08 5.49 -7.85
N LYS A 57 -7.55 5.39 -9.10
CA LYS A 57 -8.09 4.14 -9.65
C LYS A 57 -7.13 2.95 -9.51
N THR A 58 -5.87 3.17 -9.86
CA THR A 58 -4.85 2.12 -9.93
C THR A 58 -3.59 2.49 -9.15
N SER A 59 -3.69 3.49 -8.28
CA SER A 59 -2.55 3.92 -7.49
C SER A 59 -2.97 4.58 -6.19
N PHE A 60 -2.08 4.56 -5.21
CA PHE A 60 -2.21 5.38 -4.03
C PHE A 60 -0.90 6.13 -3.77
N ARG A 61 -1.05 7.34 -3.25
CA ARG A 61 0.04 8.24 -2.92
C ARG A 61 0.04 8.50 -1.43
N VAL A 62 1.19 8.35 -0.81
CA VAL A 62 1.39 8.57 0.61
C VAL A 62 2.36 9.72 0.78
N THR A 63 1.88 10.80 1.40
CA THR A 63 2.72 11.92 1.81
C THR A 63 3.24 11.62 3.21
N VAL A 64 4.54 11.75 3.40
CA VAL A 64 5.22 11.47 4.66
C VAL A 64 6.04 12.68 5.11
N ALA A 65 6.49 12.67 6.36
CA ALA A 65 7.38 13.70 6.89
C ALA A 65 8.66 13.83 6.05
N GLU A 66 9.08 15.07 5.80
CA GLU A 66 10.29 15.34 5.02
C GLU A 66 11.53 14.64 5.62
N GLY A 67 12.33 14.03 4.76
CA GLY A 67 13.53 13.28 5.15
C GLY A 67 13.25 11.85 5.62
N THR A 68 11.99 11.41 5.64
CA THR A 68 11.61 10.04 6.00
C THR A 68 11.19 9.20 4.80
N GLU A 69 11.26 9.72 3.58
CA GLU A 69 10.64 9.15 2.39
C GLU A 69 11.13 7.73 2.09
N GLU A 70 12.44 7.53 2.04
CA GLU A 70 13.05 6.22 1.75
C GLU A 70 12.74 5.20 2.85
N ALA A 71 12.90 5.60 4.12
CA ALA A 71 12.59 4.73 5.25
C ALA A 71 11.10 4.35 5.28
N SER A 72 10.22 5.32 5.00
CA SER A 72 8.78 5.12 4.92
C SER A 72 8.39 4.25 3.73
N LYS A 73 9.05 4.39 2.59
CA LYS A 73 8.84 3.53 1.42
C LYS A 73 9.14 2.07 1.76
N VAL A 74 10.25 1.80 2.44
CA VAL A 74 10.61 0.44 2.88
C VAL A 74 9.55 -0.13 3.83
N LYS A 75 9.11 0.65 4.83
CA LYS A 75 8.03 0.22 5.75
C LYS A 75 6.74 -0.13 5.01
N ILE A 76 6.33 0.69 4.03
CA ILE A 76 5.15 0.44 3.21
C ILE A 76 5.34 -0.85 2.39
N GLU A 77 6.50 -1.03 1.75
CA GLU A 77 6.80 -2.24 0.99
C GLU A 77 6.71 -3.51 1.83
N GLU A 78 7.26 -3.48 3.05
CA GLU A 78 7.23 -4.61 3.98
C GLU A 78 5.81 -4.93 4.44
N GLU A 79 5.02 -3.91 4.82
CA GLU A 79 3.64 -4.12 5.29
C GLU A 79 2.73 -4.64 4.17
N ILE A 80 2.89 -4.15 2.93
CA ILE A 80 2.16 -4.67 1.78
C ILE A 80 2.51 -6.13 1.52
N LYS A 81 3.80 -6.49 1.52
CA LYS A 81 4.25 -7.88 1.33
C LYS A 81 3.65 -8.80 2.39
N LYS A 82 3.75 -8.40 3.66
CA LYS A 82 3.19 -9.15 4.79
C LYS A 82 1.68 -9.34 4.67
N THR A 83 0.96 -8.30 4.25
CA THR A 83 -0.51 -8.36 4.07
C THR A 83 -0.89 -9.33 2.96
N ILE A 84 -0.16 -9.32 1.85
CA ILE A 84 -0.34 -10.27 0.74
C ILE A 84 -0.04 -11.70 1.21
N ASP A 85 1.08 -11.91 1.89
CA ASP A 85 1.48 -13.24 2.38
C ASP A 85 0.45 -13.82 3.37
N MET A 86 -0.10 -12.96 4.25
CA MET A 86 -1.19 -13.33 5.15
C MET A 86 -2.45 -13.71 4.38
N ALA A 87 -2.90 -12.87 3.44
CA ALA A 87 -4.10 -13.14 2.63
C ALA A 87 -4.00 -14.47 1.86
N MET A 88 -2.83 -14.76 1.30
CA MET A 88 -2.55 -16.03 0.62
C MET A 88 -2.53 -17.21 1.59
N SER A 89 -1.95 -17.05 2.78
CA SER A 89 -1.94 -18.10 3.80
C SER A 89 -3.37 -18.46 4.23
N PHE A 90 -4.25 -17.47 4.37
CA PHE A 90 -5.67 -17.70 4.63
C PHE A 90 -6.38 -18.41 3.47
N MET A 91 -6.12 -18.02 2.21
CA MET A 91 -6.68 -18.71 1.04
C MET A 91 -6.22 -20.18 0.97
N SER A 92 -4.94 -20.45 1.23
CA SER A 92 -4.39 -21.81 1.21
C SER A 92 -4.90 -22.72 2.34
N GLN A 93 -5.34 -22.15 3.46
CA GLN A 93 -5.95 -22.89 4.57
C GLN A 93 -7.44 -23.16 4.36
N GLY A 94 -8.13 -22.39 3.50
CA GLY A 94 -9.54 -22.58 3.16
C GLY A 94 -9.83 -23.67 2.12
N GLU A 95 -8.79 -24.27 1.52
CA GLU A 95 -8.89 -25.41 0.59
C GLU A 95 -8.69 -26.79 1.27
N LYS A 96 -8.89 -26.91 2.59
CA LYS A 96 -8.90 -28.19 3.31
C LYS A 96 -10.23 -28.50 3.97
#